data_AF-A0A0D3JCF5-F1
#
_entry.id   AF-A0A0D3JCF5-F1
#
_cell.length_a   1.000
_cell.length_b   1.000
_cell.length_c   1.000
_cell.angle_alpha   90.00
_cell.angle_beta   90.00
_cell.angle_gamma   90.00
#
_symmetry.space_group_name_H-M   'P 1'
#
loop_
_entity.id
_entity.type
_entity.pdbx_description
1 polymer ?
#
loop_
_entity_poly.entity_id
_entity_poly.type
_entity_poly.pdbx_seq_one_letter_code
_entity_poly.pdbx_strand_id
1 'polypeptide(L)'
;MGGGGAAALLFKGLPAAAALPPPPSPPLLPDMVQLGCDFEVDTCVWTDPTPDGYSWTRTRGSTPTAYTGPSGDHTTGSGYYVYTEAEPWTFYRLKSPPFSLQQDATLSFFYHMYEGGSANSMGTLSVEAHEDGSG
;
A
#
# COMPACT_ATOMS: atom_id res chain seq x y z
N MET A 1 21.28 -12.58 15.95
CA MET A 1 19.94 -12.53 15.35
C MET A 1 19.62 -11.05 15.19
N GLY A 2 19.88 -10.50 14.00
CA GLY A 2 19.57 -9.10 13.71
C GLY A 2 18.10 -8.99 13.36
N GLY A 3 17.32 -8.29 14.17
CA GLY A 3 15.91 -8.00 13.86
C GLY A 3 15.86 -6.75 13.01
N GLY A 4 15.52 -6.89 11.72
CA GLY A 4 15.03 -5.78 10.92
C GLY A 4 13.66 -5.33 11.43
N GLY A 5 13.25 -4.12 11.11
CA GLY A 5 11.86 -3.67 11.34
C GLY A 5 10.97 -4.05 10.16
N ALA A 6 9.65 -3.90 10.25
CA ALA A 6 8.78 -4.01 9.07
C ALA A 6 7.86 -2.78 8.94
N ALA A 7 7.64 -2.35 7.69
CA ALA A 7 6.72 -1.28 7.33
C ALA A 7 5.60 -1.86 6.45
N ALA A 8 4.35 -1.54 6.79
CA ALA A 8 3.17 -1.97 6.06
C ALA A 8 2.35 -0.76 5.62
N LEU A 9 1.87 -0.80 4.37
CA LEU A 9 0.85 0.11 3.85
C LEU A 9 -0.48 -0.64 3.79
N LEU A 10 -1.51 0.01 4.29
CA LEU A 10 -2.82 -0.56 4.55
C LEU A 10 -3.83 0.39 3.91
N PHE A 11 -4.13 0.22 2.63
CA PHE A 11 -5.00 1.15 1.95
C PHE A 11 -6.45 0.94 2.40
N LYS A 12 -7.20 2.04 2.50
CA LYS A 12 -8.65 1.97 2.78
C LYS A 12 -9.33 1.39 1.55
N GLY A 13 -9.75 0.13 1.65
CA GLY A 13 -10.88 -0.35 0.87
C GLY A 13 -12.06 0.57 1.12
N LEU A 14 -12.69 1.07 0.05
CA LEU A 14 -14.06 1.56 0.18
C LEU A 14 -14.86 0.40 0.77
N PRO A 15 -15.66 0.62 1.84
CA PRO A 15 -16.47 -0.45 2.40
C PRO A 15 -17.28 -1.04 1.25
N ALA A 16 -17.23 -2.36 1.11
CA ALA A 16 -18.08 -3.08 0.17
C ALA A 16 -19.52 -2.65 0.48
N ALA A 17 -20.05 -1.72 -0.31
CA ALA A 17 -21.36 -1.17 -0.09
C ALA A 17 -22.33 -2.35 -0.13
N ALA A 18 -23.07 -2.57 0.95
CA ALA A 18 -24.20 -3.47 0.95
C ALA A 18 -25.03 -3.18 -0.31
N ALA A 19 -25.21 -4.21 -1.15
CA ALA A 19 -25.65 -4.09 -2.53
C ALA A 19 -26.95 -3.28 -2.68
N LEU A 20 -26.81 -1.98 -2.94
CA LEU A 20 -27.87 -1.18 -3.54
C LEU A 20 -27.83 -1.42 -5.05
N PRO A 21 -28.99 -1.39 -5.75
CA PRO A 21 -28.99 -1.44 -7.20
C PRO A 21 -28.13 -0.29 -7.74
N PRO A 22 -27.22 -0.54 -8.70
CA PRO A 22 -26.35 0.49 -9.22
C PRO A 22 -27.20 1.63 -9.82
N PRO A 23 -26.86 2.91 -9.58
CA PRO A 23 -27.46 4.00 -10.33
C PRO A 23 -27.22 3.78 -11.84
N PRO A 24 -28.09 4.32 -12.73
CA PRO A 24 -27.89 4.19 -14.16
C PRO A 24 -26.50 4.72 -14.52
N SER A 25 -25.69 3.85 -15.11
CA SER A 25 -24.26 4.09 -15.32
C SER A 25 -24.05 5.25 -16.29
N PRO A 26 -23.27 6.30 -15.92
CA PRO A 26 -22.68 7.21 -16.90
C PRO A 26 -21.81 6.40 -17.88
N PRO A 27 -21.61 6.88 -19.12
CA PRO A 27 -20.71 6.22 -20.08
C PRO A 27 -19.31 6.06 -19.47
N LEU A 28 -18.80 4.84 -19.49
CA LEU A 28 -17.47 4.51 -18.98
C LEU A 28 -16.43 5.23 -19.84
N LEU A 29 -15.81 6.27 -19.28
CA LEU A 29 -14.63 6.89 -19.88
C LEU A 29 -13.44 5.92 -19.72
N PRO A 30 -12.59 5.74 -20.75
CA PRO A 30 -11.56 4.71 -20.77
C PRO A 30 -10.40 4.89 -19.78
N ASP A 31 -10.33 5.99 -19.02
CA ASP A 31 -9.14 6.34 -18.20
C ASP A 31 -9.39 6.49 -16.69
N MET A 32 -10.52 6.01 -16.16
CA MET A 32 -10.73 6.00 -14.71
C MET A 32 -9.96 4.86 -14.05
N VAL A 33 -8.66 5.09 -13.78
CA VAL A 33 -7.86 4.18 -12.95
C VAL A 33 -8.41 4.21 -11.51
N GLN A 34 -8.94 3.08 -11.06
CA GLN A 34 -9.33 2.91 -9.65
C GLN A 34 -8.08 2.71 -8.79
N LEU A 35 -7.67 3.78 -8.09
CA LEU A 35 -6.50 3.77 -7.21
C LEU A 35 -6.75 3.15 -5.83
N GLY A 36 -8.02 3.10 -5.41
CA GLY A 36 -8.41 2.46 -4.16
C GLY A 36 -8.14 0.95 -4.22
N CYS A 37 -7.42 0.44 -3.23
CA CYS A 37 -7.04 -0.96 -3.14
C CYS A 37 -7.16 -1.42 -1.69
N ASP A 38 -7.82 -2.54 -1.43
CA ASP A 38 -7.84 -3.18 -0.11
C ASP A 38 -6.89 -4.38 -0.02
N PHE A 39 -6.26 -4.73 -1.16
CA PHE A 39 -5.41 -5.89 -1.34
C PHE A 39 -6.09 -7.24 -1.11
N GLU A 40 -7.41 -7.37 -1.09
CA GLU A 40 -8.05 -8.67 -0.79
C GLU A 40 -7.92 -9.68 -1.94
N VAL A 41 -7.71 -9.22 -3.17
CA VAL A 41 -7.53 -10.06 -4.35
C VAL A 41 -6.08 -10.07 -4.83
N ASP A 42 -5.52 -8.90 -5.10
CA ASP A 42 -4.18 -8.69 -5.67
C ASP A 42 -3.61 -7.32 -5.23
N THR A 43 -2.63 -6.77 -5.96
CA THR A 43 -2.08 -5.42 -5.70
C THR A 43 -2.83 -4.32 -6.47
N CYS A 44 -3.98 -4.64 -7.05
CA CYS A 44 -4.78 -3.76 -7.91
C CYS A 44 -3.93 -3.20 -9.06
N VAL A 45 -3.77 -1.87 -9.11
CA VAL A 45 -2.93 -1.19 -10.10
C VAL A 45 -1.56 -0.81 -9.54
N TRP A 46 -1.31 -1.04 -8.25
CA TRP A 46 -0.06 -0.64 -7.62
C TRP A 46 1.06 -1.60 -8.00
N THR A 47 2.18 -1.02 -8.42
CA THR A 47 3.35 -1.76 -8.92
C THR A 47 4.58 -1.36 -8.14
N ASP A 48 5.45 -2.35 -7.92
CA ASP A 48 6.79 -2.13 -7.42
C ASP A 48 7.74 -1.98 -8.62
N PRO A 49 8.32 -0.80 -8.85
CA PRO A 49 9.17 -0.56 -10.00
C PRO A 49 10.61 -1.07 -9.82
N THR A 50 10.98 -1.61 -8.65
CA THR A 50 12.36 -2.00 -8.33
C THR A 50 12.68 -3.42 -8.84
N PRO A 51 13.56 -3.60 -9.84
CA PRO A 51 13.93 -4.92 -10.39
C PRO A 51 14.88 -5.74 -9.49
N ASP A 52 15.36 -5.16 -8.40
CA ASP A 52 16.52 -5.60 -7.59
C ASP A 52 16.17 -6.58 -6.45
N GLY A 53 14.93 -7.07 -6.40
CA GLY A 53 14.49 -8.14 -5.48
C GLY A 53 14.01 -7.68 -4.11
N TYR A 54 14.11 -6.39 -3.82
CA TYR A 54 13.52 -5.75 -2.66
C TYR A 54 12.13 -5.26 -3.02
N SER A 55 11.12 -6.10 -2.80
CA SER A 55 9.76 -5.85 -3.28
C SER A 55 8.72 -5.77 -2.17
N TRP A 56 7.69 -4.94 -2.39
CA TRP A 56 6.45 -4.98 -1.62
C TRP A 56 5.82 -6.36 -1.73
N THR A 57 5.61 -6.99 -0.58
CA THR A 57 5.03 -8.32 -0.49
C THR A 57 3.61 -8.21 0.02
N ARG A 58 2.66 -8.81 -0.71
CA ARG A 58 1.28 -8.97 -0.25
C ARG A 58 1.19 -10.16 0.69
N THR A 59 0.70 -9.94 1.91
CA THR A 59 0.61 -10.98 2.94
C THR A 59 -0.68 -10.87 3.74
N ARG A 60 -0.91 -11.89 4.57
CA ARG A 60 -2.00 -11.99 5.53
C ARG A 60 -1.43 -12.50 6.85
N GLY A 61 -1.87 -11.95 7.97
CA GLY A 61 -1.36 -12.31 9.30
C GLY A 61 -0.07 -11.58 9.66
N SER A 62 0.75 -12.16 10.52
CA SER A 62 2.02 -11.56 10.96
C SER A 62 3.10 -11.55 9.88
N THR A 63 3.99 -10.55 9.94
CA THR A 63 5.21 -10.52 9.13
C THR A 63 6.21 -11.60 9.58
N PRO A 64 7.13 -12.05 8.70
CA PRO A 64 8.11 -13.08 9.04
C PRO A 64 9.05 -12.71 10.18
N THR A 65 9.46 -11.45 10.28
CA THR A 65 10.36 -11.00 11.36
C THR A 65 9.60 -10.84 12.67
N ALA A 66 10.00 -11.60 13.70
CA ALA A 66 9.37 -11.53 15.02
C ALA A 66 9.45 -10.12 15.61
N TYR A 67 8.41 -9.72 16.34
CA TYR A 67 8.30 -8.38 16.96
C TYR A 67 8.34 -7.23 15.95
N THR A 68 7.88 -7.47 14.73
CA THR A 68 7.70 -6.45 13.68
C THR A 68 6.30 -6.56 13.08
N GLY A 69 5.94 -5.55 12.28
CA GLY A 69 4.73 -5.57 11.45
C GLY A 69 3.43 -5.68 12.25
N PRO A 70 2.28 -5.64 11.59
CA PRO A 70 1.00 -5.90 12.25
C PRO A 70 0.73 -7.41 12.33
N SER A 71 -0.19 -7.83 13.21
CA SER A 71 -0.69 -9.21 13.25
C SER A 71 -1.72 -9.54 12.16
N GLY A 72 -2.15 -8.54 11.39
CA GLY A 72 -3.14 -8.65 10.32
C GLY A 72 -3.42 -7.29 9.68
N ASP A 73 -4.32 -7.25 8.70
CA ASP A 73 -4.72 -6.00 8.07
C ASP A 73 -5.49 -5.08 9.04
N HIS A 74 -5.61 -3.80 8.69
CA HIS A 74 -6.31 -2.81 9.51
C HIS A 74 -7.84 -2.94 9.43
N THR A 75 -8.37 -3.34 8.28
CA THR A 75 -9.82 -3.31 8.00
C THR A 75 -10.55 -4.42 8.72
N THR A 76 -10.02 -5.65 8.66
CA THR A 76 -10.68 -6.83 9.25
C THR A 76 -9.87 -7.50 10.36
N GLY A 77 -8.58 -7.16 10.51
CA GLY A 77 -7.65 -7.86 11.40
C GLY A 77 -7.17 -9.21 10.86
N SER A 78 -7.68 -9.65 9.71
CA SER A 78 -7.43 -10.97 9.15
C SER A 78 -7.43 -11.01 7.62
N GLY A 79 -7.45 -9.87 6.96
CA GLY A 79 -7.37 -9.68 5.52
C GLY A 79 -5.93 -9.48 5.07
N TYR A 80 -5.76 -8.96 3.86
CA TYR A 80 -4.47 -8.78 3.23
C TYR A 80 -3.95 -7.35 3.33
N TYR A 81 -2.63 -7.23 3.30
CA TYR A 81 -1.94 -5.95 3.24
C TYR A 81 -0.62 -6.12 2.50
N VAL A 82 0.03 -5.00 2.16
CA VAL A 82 1.36 -5.00 1.55
C VAL A 82 2.39 -4.49 2.54
N TYR A 83 3.56 -5.12 2.56
CA TYR A 83 4.63 -4.76 3.49
C TYR A 83 6.01 -4.95 2.88
N THR A 84 7.01 -4.36 3.53
CA THR A 84 8.43 -4.62 3.33
C THR A 84 9.12 -4.83 4.66
N GLU A 85 10.19 -5.63 4.66
CA GLU A 85 11.13 -5.70 5.78
C GLU A 85 12.12 -4.53 5.62
N ALA A 86 12.22 -3.69 6.63
CA ALA A 86 13.14 -2.58 6.66
C ALA A 86 14.58 -3.09 6.69
N GLU A 87 15.32 -2.74 5.63
CA GLU A 87 16.73 -3.08 5.45
C GLU A 87 17.54 -1.79 5.37
N PRO A 88 18.68 -1.68 6.07
CA PRO A 88 19.54 -0.50 6.00
C PRO A 88 19.92 -0.17 4.55
N TRP A 89 19.92 1.14 4.23
CA TRP A 89 20.33 1.67 2.91
C TRP A 89 19.47 1.21 1.72
N THR A 90 18.33 0.57 1.98
CA THR A 90 17.41 0.08 0.95
C THR A 90 16.23 1.02 0.79
N PHE A 91 15.79 1.24 -0.45
CA PHE A 91 14.64 2.06 -0.78
C PHE A 91 13.55 1.18 -1.40
N TYR A 92 12.35 1.27 -0.86
CA TYR A 92 11.18 0.55 -1.37
C TYR A 92 10.21 1.56 -2.00
N ARG A 93 9.64 1.21 -3.16
CA ARG A 93 8.68 2.08 -3.85
C ARG A 93 7.46 1.30 -4.28
N LEU A 94 6.29 1.88 -4.02
CA LEU A 94 5.01 1.40 -4.55
C LEU A 94 4.39 2.54 -5.33
N LYS A 95 4.16 2.32 -6.64
CA LYS A 95 3.72 3.36 -7.57
C LYS A 95 2.40 2.98 -8.23
N SER A 96 1.50 3.94 -8.33
CA SER A 96 0.34 3.83 -9.22
C SER A 96 0.78 3.95 -10.69
N PRO A 97 -0.01 3.47 -11.65
CA PRO A 97 0.15 3.91 -13.04
C PRO A 97 -0.14 5.42 -13.13
N PRO A 98 0.22 6.08 -14.24
CA PRO A 98 -0.25 7.42 -14.54
C PRO A 98 -1.78 7.49 -14.49
N PHE A 99 -2.31 8.58 -13.94
CA PHE A 99 -3.75 8.84 -13.87
C PHE A 99 -4.00 10.34 -13.99
N SER A 100 -5.23 10.71 -14.35
CA SER A 100 -5.65 12.11 -14.43
C SER A 100 -6.72 12.40 -13.37
N LEU A 101 -6.54 13.50 -12.65
CA LEU A 101 -7.54 14.01 -11.72
C LEU A 101 -8.47 14.96 -12.47
N GLN A 102 -9.77 14.64 -12.51
CA GLN A 102 -10.79 15.55 -13.06
C GLN A 102 -11.24 16.62 -12.05
N GLN A 103 -10.91 16.40 -10.77
CA GLN A 103 -11.24 17.26 -9.63
C GLN A 103 -10.23 16.99 -8.51
N ASP A 104 -10.20 17.87 -7.50
CA ASP A 104 -9.39 17.67 -6.30
C ASP A 104 -9.64 16.30 -5.68
N ALA A 105 -8.56 15.65 -5.24
CA ALA A 105 -8.59 14.33 -4.66
C ALA A 105 -7.76 14.27 -3.38
N THR A 106 -8.17 13.37 -2.48
CA THR A 106 -7.47 13.12 -1.23
C THR A 106 -6.98 11.68 -1.22
N LEU A 107 -5.67 11.50 -1.07
CA LEU A 107 -5.11 10.18 -0.79
C LEU A 107 -5.28 9.86 0.69
N SER A 108 -5.83 8.68 0.99
CA SER A 108 -5.93 8.18 2.36
C SER A 108 -5.56 6.71 2.43
N PHE A 109 -4.74 6.37 3.41
CA PHE A 109 -4.28 5.02 3.69
C PHE A 109 -3.92 4.93 5.17
N PHE A 110 -4.02 3.73 5.72
CA PHE A 110 -3.44 3.35 6.99
C PHE A 110 -2.01 2.86 6.75
N TYR A 111 -1.17 2.93 7.78
CA TYR A 111 0.18 2.39 7.74
C TYR A 111 0.55 1.84 9.11
N HIS A 112 1.50 0.92 9.14
CA HIS A 112 2.06 0.38 10.36
C HIS A 112 3.57 0.27 10.22
N MET A 113 4.31 0.93 11.10
CA MET A 113 5.78 0.87 11.14
C MET A 113 6.17 0.61 12.59
N TYR A 114 6.81 -0.53 12.85
CA TYR A 114 7.19 -0.93 14.20
C TYR A 114 8.50 -1.71 14.22
N GLU A 115 9.36 -1.40 15.19
CA GLU A 115 10.58 -2.13 15.50
C GLU A 115 10.56 -2.57 16.98
N GLY A 116 10.83 -3.85 17.24
CA GLY A 116 10.70 -4.44 18.58
C GLY A 116 12.00 -4.62 19.37
N GLY A 117 13.17 -4.20 18.88
CA GLY A 117 14.46 -4.67 19.45
C GLY A 117 15.68 -3.76 19.43
N SER A 118 15.82 -2.82 18.49
CA SER A 118 16.94 -1.86 18.50
C SER A 118 16.51 -0.59 17.80
N ALA A 119 16.60 0.53 18.53
CA ALA A 119 16.35 1.85 17.97
C ALA A 119 17.23 2.06 16.72
N ASN A 120 16.63 2.60 15.65
CA ASN A 120 17.28 3.11 14.43
C ASN A 120 17.34 2.17 13.21
N SER A 121 16.51 1.13 13.12
CA SER A 121 16.41 0.32 11.89
C SER A 121 15.21 0.73 11.03
N MET A 122 14.15 1.25 11.67
CA MET A 122 12.99 1.73 10.93
C MET A 122 13.32 3.00 10.15
N GLY A 123 13.13 2.95 8.83
CA GLY A 123 13.29 4.09 7.94
C GLY A 123 12.13 5.08 7.98
N THR A 124 12.07 5.92 6.94
CA THR A 124 11.00 6.90 6.75
C THR A 124 10.04 6.44 5.65
N LEU A 125 8.74 6.59 5.89
CA LEU A 125 7.73 6.48 4.83
C LEU A 125 7.42 7.88 4.28
N SER A 126 7.65 8.06 2.98
CA SER A 126 7.36 9.31 2.27
C SER A 126 6.26 9.07 1.23
N VAL A 127 5.40 10.08 1.03
CA VAL A 127 4.37 10.09 0.00
C VAL A 127 4.68 11.23 -0.96
N GLU A 128 4.79 10.92 -2.25
CA GLU A 128 5.13 11.87 -3.30
C GLU A 128 4.11 11.79 -4.43
N ALA A 129 3.73 12.94 -4.98
CA ALA A 129 2.97 13.06 -6.21
C ALA A 129 3.89 13.57 -7.31
N HIS A 130 3.94 12.88 -8.44
CA HIS A 130 4.77 13.23 -9.59
C HIS A 130 3.85 13.58 -10.76
N GLU A 131 3.97 14.79 -11.28
CA GLU A 131 3.31 15.18 -12.53
C GLU A 131 4.21 14.79 -13.70
N ASP A 132 3.65 14.12 -14.70
CA ASP A 132 4.38 13.82 -15.95
C ASP A 132 4.59 15.12 -16.73
N GLY A 133 5.60 15.91 -16.34
CA GLY A 133 5.99 17.13 -17.05
C GLY A 133 6.36 18.33 -16.18
N SER A 134 7.47 18.26 -15.45
CA SER A 134 8.35 19.43 -15.29
C SER A 134 9.79 18.98 -15.02
N GLY A 135 10.58 18.97 -16.10
CA GLY A 135 12.03 19.18 -15.98
C GLY A 135 12.34 20.67 -15.94
#